data_AF-U7D841-F1
#
_entry.id   AF-U7D841-F1
#
_cell.length_a   1.000
_cell.length_b   1.000
_cell.length_c   1.000
_cell.angle_alpha   90.00
_cell.angle_beta   90.00
_cell.angle_gamma   90.00
#
_symmetry.space_group_name_H-M   'P 1'
#
loop_
_entity.id
_entity.type
_entity.pdbx_description
1 polymer ?
#
loop_
_entity_poly.entity_id
_entity_poly.type
_entity_poly.pdbx_seq_one_letter_code
_entity_poly.pdbx_strand_id
1 'polypeptide(L)'
;MVDFMTNAVAYGGVAFLAGGYSASLSLDNTLDLLLHTPPYILYMAAGSISSTLPDISGDRDEGKHTTAVVLGARNAHLLACVLLLGAIWLFYLQKDFFGMWIAVSALPLYLLFLVYPTTLLMELVYKVGGAIAMVAISMVYPLFFIVGITTFIFTLLYFRMVHHVLYPSLRSDSE
;
A
#
# COMPACT_ATOMS: atom_id res chain seq x y z
N MET A 1 9.04 -4.72 -15.59
CA MET A 1 8.17 -3.52 -15.48
C MET A 1 6.79 -3.86 -14.88
N VAL A 2 6.70 -4.90 -14.05
CA VAL A 2 5.42 -5.41 -13.49
C VAL A 2 5.63 -5.89 -12.05
N ASP A 3 6.69 -5.39 -11.41
CA ASP A 3 7.15 -5.75 -10.05
C ASP A 3 6.07 -5.53 -8.99
N PHE A 4 5.24 -4.49 -9.15
CA PHE A 4 4.12 -4.21 -8.25
C PHE A 4 2.98 -5.24 -8.34
N MET A 5 2.83 -5.99 -9.44
CA MET A 5 1.66 -6.88 -9.59
C MET A 5 1.70 -8.07 -8.65
N THR A 6 2.89 -8.58 -8.30
CA THR A 6 2.99 -9.65 -7.31
C THR A 6 2.44 -9.17 -5.96
N ASN A 7 2.80 -7.97 -5.52
CA ASN A 7 2.25 -7.36 -4.31
C ASN A 7 0.74 -7.07 -4.46
N ALA A 8 0.32 -6.53 -5.60
CA ALA A 8 -1.07 -6.18 -5.85
C ALA A 8 -1.99 -7.41 -5.82
N VAL A 9 -1.58 -8.51 -6.47
CA VAL A 9 -2.35 -9.76 -6.50
C VAL A 9 -2.27 -10.49 -5.17
N ALA A 10 -1.11 -10.53 -4.51
CA ALA A 10 -0.97 -11.20 -3.22
C ALA A 10 -1.79 -10.49 -2.13
N TYR A 11 -1.57 -9.19 -1.93
CA TYR A 11 -2.21 -8.46 -0.82
C TYR A 11 -3.58 -7.92 -1.20
N GLY A 12 -3.76 -7.36 -2.41
CA GLY A 12 -5.06 -6.87 -2.85
C GLY A 12 -6.00 -7.98 -3.33
N GLY A 13 -5.46 -9.12 -3.77
CA GLY A 13 -6.23 -10.24 -4.27
C GLY A 13 -6.39 -11.38 -3.26
N VAL A 14 -5.30 -12.10 -3.01
CA VAL A 14 -5.30 -13.32 -2.21
C VAL A 14 -5.70 -13.03 -0.76
N ALA A 15 -5.14 -11.98 -0.14
CA ALA A 15 -5.50 -11.64 1.24
C ALA A 15 -6.96 -11.20 1.39
N PHE A 16 -7.50 -10.45 0.41
CA PHE A 16 -8.93 -10.11 0.38
C PHE A 16 -9.80 -11.37 0.31
N LEU A 17 -9.51 -12.27 -0.63
CA LEU A 17 -10.26 -13.52 -0.77
C LEU A 17 -10.16 -14.39 0.50
N ALA A 18 -8.97 -14.50 1.09
CA ALA A 18 -8.78 -15.24 2.33
C ALA A 18 -9.62 -14.67 3.48
N GLY A 19 -9.69 -13.34 3.60
CA GLY A 19 -10.57 -12.66 4.55
C GLY A 19 -12.05 -12.92 4.27
N GLY A 20 -12.48 -12.81 3.01
CA GLY A 20 -13.86 -13.06 2.58
C GLY A 20 -14.34 -14.49 2.85
N TYR A 21 -13.50 -15.50 2.57
CA TYR A 21 -13.82 -16.89 2.92
C TYR A 21 -13.84 -17.12 4.42
N SER A 22 -12.91 -16.50 5.17
CA SER A 22 -12.89 -16.62 6.64
C SER A 22 -14.14 -16.02 7.28
N ALA A 23 -14.68 -14.95 6.70
CA ALA A 23 -15.89 -14.27 7.19
C ALA A 23 -17.18 -15.00 6.80
N SER A 24 -17.24 -15.58 5.60
CA SER A 24 -18.46 -16.26 5.09
C SER A 24 -18.55 -17.73 5.44
N LEU A 25 -17.43 -18.39 5.76
CA LEU A 25 -17.31 -19.83 6.00
C LEU A 25 -17.88 -20.71 4.86
N SER A 26 -18.05 -20.16 3.64
CA SER A 26 -18.62 -20.87 2.49
C SER A 26 -17.90 -20.49 1.19
N LEU A 27 -17.78 -21.47 0.29
CA LEU A 27 -17.29 -21.28 -1.08
C LEU A 27 -18.39 -20.88 -2.06
N ASP A 28 -19.66 -20.91 -1.67
CA ASP A 28 -20.80 -20.67 -2.58
C ASP A 28 -20.78 -19.24 -3.16
N ASN A 29 -20.13 -18.30 -2.47
CA ASN A 29 -19.98 -16.90 -2.88
C ASN A 29 -18.64 -16.59 -3.57
N THR A 30 -17.90 -17.61 -4.03
CA THR A 30 -16.58 -17.43 -4.66
C THR A 30 -16.60 -16.42 -5.81
N LEU A 31 -17.58 -16.52 -6.70
CA LEU A 31 -17.68 -15.63 -7.86
C LEU A 31 -17.95 -14.19 -7.43
N ASP A 32 -18.82 -13.99 -6.44
CA ASP A 32 -19.14 -12.67 -5.91
C ASP A 32 -17.91 -12.03 -5.24
N LEU A 33 -17.18 -12.80 -4.42
CA LEU A 33 -15.92 -12.34 -3.83
C LEU A 33 -14.90 -11.96 -4.89
N LEU A 34 -14.72 -12.78 -5.94
CA LEU A 34 -13.82 -12.49 -7.05
C LEU A 34 -14.19 -11.19 -7.79
N LEU A 35 -15.49 -10.89 -7.93
CA LEU A 35 -15.96 -9.67 -8.56
C LEU A 35 -15.71 -8.42 -7.69
N HIS A 36 -15.58 -8.58 -6.37
CA HIS A 36 -15.26 -7.49 -5.44
C HIS A 36 -13.76 -7.25 -5.25
N THR A 37 -12.91 -8.20 -5.66
CA THR A 37 -11.44 -8.10 -5.55
C THR A 37 -10.77 -6.97 -6.37
N PRO A 38 -11.20 -6.63 -7.61
CA PRO A 38 -10.49 -5.67 -8.47
C PRO A 38 -10.13 -4.31 -7.85
N PRO A 39 -11.03 -3.58 -7.15
CA PRO A 39 -10.65 -2.31 -6.53
C PRO A 39 -9.52 -2.46 -5.50
N TYR A 40 -9.47 -3.57 -4.75
CA TYR A 40 -8.41 -3.85 -3.79
C TYR A 40 -7.06 -4.12 -4.47
N ILE A 41 -7.05 -4.85 -5.60
CA ILE A 41 -5.84 -5.03 -6.41
C ILE A 41 -5.33 -3.70 -6.95
N LEU A 42 -6.21 -2.85 -7.49
CA LEU A 42 -5.83 -1.54 -8.00
C LEU A 42 -5.29 -0.61 -6.91
N TYR A 43 -5.95 -0.60 -5.74
CA TYR A 43 -5.51 0.17 -4.58
C TYR A 43 -4.11 -0.30 -4.10
N MET A 44 -3.91 -1.61 -3.99
CA MET A 44 -2.62 -2.17 -3.59
C MET A 44 -1.53 -1.94 -4.65
N ALA A 45 -1.87 -1.98 -5.93
CA ALA A 45 -0.94 -1.65 -7.00
C ALA A 45 -0.47 -0.20 -6.92
N ALA A 46 -1.38 0.75 -6.67
CA ALA A 46 -1.02 2.15 -6.45
C ALA A 46 -0.05 2.31 -5.27
N GLY A 47 -0.38 1.73 -4.12
CA GLY A 47 0.47 1.75 -2.94
C GLY A 47 1.84 1.11 -3.15
N SER A 48 1.88 -0.04 -3.84
CA SER A 48 3.13 -0.76 -4.12
C SER A 48 4.03 -0.02 -5.12
N ILE A 49 3.48 0.72 -6.08
CA ILE A 49 4.31 1.58 -6.94
C ILE A 49 4.87 2.73 -6.10
N SER A 50 4.02 3.40 -5.32
CA SER A 50 4.44 4.53 -4.49
C SER A 50 5.49 4.16 -3.44
N SER A 51 5.45 2.95 -2.88
CA SER A 51 6.45 2.49 -1.92
C SER A 51 7.84 2.29 -2.52
N THR A 52 7.97 2.13 -3.84
CA THR A 52 9.26 1.97 -4.52
C THR A 52 9.88 3.29 -4.95
N LEU A 53 9.15 4.41 -4.84
CA LEU A 53 9.68 5.73 -5.24
C LEU A 53 10.90 6.17 -4.40
N PRO A 54 10.94 5.98 -3.06
CA PRO A 54 12.13 6.28 -2.27
C PRO A 54 13.34 5.44 -2.64
N ASP A 55 13.11 4.24 -3.18
CA ASP A 55 14.15 3.24 -3.41
C ASP A 55 14.79 3.34 -4.80
N ILE A 56 14.38 4.31 -5.65
CA ILE A 56 14.84 4.41 -7.04
C ILE A 56 16.38 4.39 -7.17
N SER A 57 17.11 5.12 -6.32
CA SER A 57 18.57 5.15 -6.39
C SER A 57 19.18 3.80 -6.01
N GLY A 58 18.76 3.23 -4.88
CA GLY A 58 19.25 1.93 -4.41
C GLY A 58 18.91 0.80 -5.39
N ASP A 59 17.67 0.77 -5.88
CA ASP A 59 17.23 -0.22 -6.86
C ASP A 59 18.01 -0.10 -8.18
N ARG A 60 18.33 1.12 -8.63
CA ARG A 60 19.15 1.33 -9.82
C ARG A 60 20.57 0.82 -9.63
N ASP A 61 21.19 1.14 -8.50
CA ASP A 61 22.57 0.75 -8.19
C ASP A 61 22.72 -0.78 -8.07
N GLU A 62 21.67 -1.46 -7.61
CA GLU A 62 21.57 -2.93 -7.57
C GLU A 62 21.17 -3.56 -8.92
N GLY A 63 20.97 -2.77 -9.97
CA GLY A 63 20.60 -3.26 -11.30
C GLY A 63 19.15 -3.78 -11.39
N LYS A 64 18.26 -3.39 -10.47
CA LYS A 64 16.84 -3.76 -10.52
C LYS A 64 16.10 -2.91 -11.55
N HIS A 65 15.08 -3.53 -12.15
CA HIS A 65 14.19 -2.89 -13.12
C HIS A 65 12.78 -2.69 -12.56
N THR A 66 12.68 -2.05 -11.39
CA THR A 66 11.40 -1.71 -10.77
C THR A 66 10.65 -0.67 -11.60
N THR A 67 9.34 -0.57 -11.41
CA THR A 67 8.48 0.36 -12.16
C THR A 67 8.95 1.80 -11.98
N ALA A 68 9.37 2.16 -10.77
CA ALA A 68 9.93 3.46 -10.45
C ALA A 68 11.29 3.72 -11.15
N VAL A 69 12.18 2.71 -11.24
CA VAL A 69 13.45 2.83 -11.96
C VAL A 69 13.25 2.97 -13.48
N VAL A 70 12.34 2.17 -14.06
CA VAL A 70 12.12 2.13 -15.51
C VAL A 70 11.35 3.36 -16.02
N LEU A 71 10.29 3.76 -15.32
CA LEU A 71 9.45 4.89 -15.76
C LEU A 71 9.94 6.25 -15.23
N GLY A 72 10.76 6.24 -14.18
CA GLY A 72 11.09 7.41 -13.39
C GLY A 72 9.98 7.82 -12.42
N ALA A 73 10.33 8.58 -11.39
CA ALA A 73 9.45 8.90 -10.26
C ALA A 73 8.09 9.50 -10.70
N ARG A 74 8.11 10.48 -11.60
CA ARG A 74 6.89 11.17 -12.05
C ARG A 74 5.93 10.26 -12.78
N ASN A 75 6.41 9.47 -13.74
CA ASN A 75 5.54 8.60 -14.55
C ASN A 75 5.06 7.38 -13.75
N ALA A 76 5.91 6.82 -12.89
CA ALA A 76 5.50 5.78 -11.96
C ALA A 76 4.39 6.28 -11.02
N HIS A 77 4.54 7.47 -10.46
CA HIS A 77 3.50 8.04 -9.61
C HIS A 77 2.22 8.44 -10.36
N LEU A 78 2.32 8.89 -11.62
CA LEU A 78 1.14 9.09 -12.48
C LEU A 78 0.38 7.78 -12.70
N LEU A 79 1.08 6.68 -12.97
CA LEU A 79 0.48 5.36 -13.05
C LEU A 79 -0.20 4.97 -11.74
N ALA A 80 0.45 5.20 -10.59
CA ALA A 80 -0.14 4.97 -9.27
C ALA A 80 -1.42 5.79 -9.05
N CYS A 81 -1.44 7.06 -9.46
CA CYS A 81 -2.64 7.90 -9.40
C CYS A 81 -3.79 7.37 -10.28
N VAL A 82 -3.49 6.93 -11.50
CA VAL A 82 -4.50 6.33 -12.40
C VAL A 82 -5.09 5.06 -11.79
N LEU A 83 -4.26 4.20 -11.19
CA LEU A 83 -4.71 2.99 -10.52
C LEU A 83 -5.56 3.31 -9.28
N LEU A 84 -5.17 4.31 -8.48
CA LEU A 84 -5.95 4.77 -7.32
C LEU A 84 -7.32 5.31 -7.75
N LEU A 85 -7.39 6.13 -8.80
CA LEU A 85 -8.64 6.63 -9.35
C LEU A 85 -9.52 5.49 -9.89
N GLY A 86 -8.90 4.50 -10.54
CA GLY A 86 -9.57 3.27 -10.97
C GLY A 86 -10.15 2.49 -9.78
N ALA A 87 -9.40 2.36 -8.68
CA ALA A 87 -9.87 1.73 -7.45
C ALA A 87 -11.07 2.46 -6.86
N ILE A 88 -11.00 3.79 -6.72
CA ILE A 88 -12.11 4.63 -6.22
C ILE A 88 -13.36 4.45 -7.08
N TRP A 89 -13.20 4.46 -8.40
CA TRP A 89 -14.30 4.25 -9.34
C TRP A 89 -14.95 2.87 -9.16
N LEU A 90 -14.15 1.81 -9.06
CA LEU A 90 -14.67 0.45 -8.86
C LEU A 90 -15.32 0.27 -7.48
N PHE A 91 -14.76 0.84 -6.41
CA PHE A 91 -15.40 0.85 -5.09
C PHE A 91 -16.78 1.52 -5.13
N TYR A 92 -16.89 2.65 -5.84
CA TYR A 92 -18.16 3.34 -6.05
C TYR A 92 -19.18 2.46 -6.77
N LEU A 93 -18.78 1.80 -7.87
CA LEU A 93 -19.67 0.89 -8.62
C LEU A 93 -20.14 -0.30 -7.76
N GLN A 94 -19.28 -0.82 -6.90
CA GLN A 94 -19.58 -1.92 -5.98
C GLN A 94 -20.32 -1.48 -4.71
N LYS A 95 -20.54 -0.18 -4.52
CA LYS A 95 -21.12 0.42 -3.30
C LYS A 95 -20.33 0.09 -2.02
N ASP A 96 -19.05 -0.21 -2.16
CA ASP A 96 -18.12 -0.39 -1.04
C ASP A 96 -17.59 0.98 -0.62
N PHE A 97 -18.43 1.71 0.12
CA PHE A 97 -18.09 3.05 0.59
C PHE A 97 -16.93 3.03 1.60
N PHE A 98 -16.72 1.93 2.31
CA PHE A 98 -15.63 1.82 3.28
C PHE A 98 -14.27 1.80 2.57
N GLY A 99 -14.11 0.93 1.57
CA GLY A 99 -12.92 0.91 0.72
C GLY A 99 -12.73 2.22 -0.04
N MET A 100 -13.83 2.81 -0.53
CA MET A 100 -13.81 4.11 -1.21
C MET A 100 -13.27 5.22 -0.30
N TRP A 101 -13.72 5.33 0.96
CA TRP A 101 -13.25 6.35 1.89
C TRP A 101 -11.76 6.23 2.19
N ILE A 102 -11.25 4.99 2.36
CA ILE A 102 -9.82 4.75 2.53
C ILE A 102 -9.05 5.24 1.30
N ALA A 103 -9.47 4.86 0.09
CA ALA A 103 -8.80 5.27 -1.14
C ALA A 103 -8.84 6.78 -1.38
N VAL A 104 -10.00 7.42 -1.16
CA VAL A 104 -10.17 8.87 -1.29
C VAL A 104 -9.32 9.63 -0.27
N SER A 105 -9.15 9.11 0.94
CA SER A 105 -8.34 9.78 1.97
C SER A 105 -6.85 9.89 1.59
N ALA A 106 -6.34 8.97 0.76
CA ALA A 106 -4.97 9.01 0.26
C ALA A 106 -4.80 9.98 -0.93
N LEU A 107 -5.88 10.24 -1.67
CA LEU A 107 -5.85 11.01 -2.93
C LEU A 107 -5.23 12.42 -2.77
N PRO A 108 -5.50 13.21 -1.72
CA PRO A 108 -4.86 14.52 -1.55
C PRO A 108 -3.33 14.46 -1.54
N LEU A 109 -2.73 13.46 -0.88
CA LEU A 109 -1.28 13.29 -0.86
C LEU A 109 -0.73 12.86 -2.22
N TYR A 110 -1.44 11.97 -2.92
CA TYR A 110 -1.08 11.56 -4.27
C TYR A 110 -1.07 12.75 -5.24
N LEU A 111 -2.10 13.59 -5.20
CA LEU A 111 -2.19 14.79 -6.03
C LEU A 111 -1.16 15.85 -5.62
N LEU A 112 -0.93 16.03 -4.33
CA LEU A 112 0.05 17.01 -3.83
C LEU A 112 1.47 16.67 -4.27
N PHE A 113 1.85 15.39 -4.25
CA PHE A 113 3.17 14.95 -4.73
C PHE A 113 3.37 15.18 -6.23
N LEU A 114 2.32 15.13 -7.06
CA LEU A 114 2.41 15.46 -8.50
C LEU A 114 2.77 16.92 -8.75
N VAL A 115 2.36 17.82 -7.85
CA VAL A 115 2.61 19.26 -7.96
C VAL A 115 3.93 19.65 -7.26
N TYR A 116 4.20 19.05 -6.11
CA TYR A 116 5.36 19.35 -5.28
C TYR A 116 6.13 18.06 -4.91
N PRO A 117 6.97 17.52 -5.82
CA PRO A 117 7.68 16.27 -5.59
C PRO A 117 8.84 16.47 -4.62
N THR A 118 8.57 16.35 -3.32
CA THR A 118 9.58 16.39 -2.26
C THR A 118 9.79 15.01 -1.64
N THR A 119 10.96 14.75 -1.07
CA THR A 119 11.27 13.47 -0.39
C THR A 119 10.29 13.17 0.73
N LEU A 120 9.91 14.19 1.50
CA LEU A 120 8.90 14.05 2.56
C LEU A 120 7.55 13.58 1.99
N LEU A 121 7.06 14.22 0.93
CA LEU A 121 5.78 13.85 0.33
C LEU A 121 5.83 12.46 -0.31
N MET A 122 6.95 12.10 -0.93
CA MET A 122 7.18 10.76 -1.47
C MET A 122 7.02 9.69 -0.38
N GLU A 123 7.59 9.92 0.80
CA GLU A 123 7.44 9.00 1.93
C GLU A 123 6.02 8.99 2.51
N LEU A 124 5.40 10.16 2.64
CA LEU A 124 4.05 10.28 3.20
C LEU A 124 3.01 9.56 2.35
N VAL A 125 3.12 9.59 1.02
CA VAL A 125 2.17 8.96 0.08
C VAL A 125 1.93 7.49 0.42
N TYR A 126 2.97 6.70 0.69
CA TYR A 126 2.81 5.27 1.00
C TYR A 126 2.61 5.01 2.50
N LYS A 127 3.28 5.77 3.40
CA LYS A 127 3.18 5.57 4.86
C LYS A 127 1.80 5.93 5.38
N VAL A 128 1.27 7.11 4.99
CA VAL A 128 -0.02 7.60 5.49
C VAL A 128 -1.16 6.78 4.93
N GLY A 129 -1.12 6.41 3.63
CA GLY A 129 -2.14 5.56 3.03
C GLY A 129 -2.29 4.21 3.74
N GLY A 130 -1.16 3.56 4.04
CA GLY A 130 -1.13 2.32 4.84
C GLY A 130 -1.63 2.52 6.27
N ALA A 131 -1.21 3.61 6.93
CA ALA A 131 -1.64 3.93 8.29
C ALA A 131 -3.15 4.18 8.39
N ILE A 132 -3.74 4.92 7.44
CA ILE A 132 -5.19 5.16 7.40
C ILE A 132 -5.94 3.85 7.21
N ALA A 133 -5.50 2.99 6.29
CA ALA A 133 -6.12 1.68 6.08
C ALA A 133 -6.08 0.83 7.36
N MET A 134 -4.93 0.79 8.05
CA MET A 134 -4.75 0.07 9.31
C MET A 134 -5.65 0.59 10.43
N VAL A 135 -5.77 1.92 10.58
CA VAL A 135 -6.66 2.53 11.58
C VAL A 135 -8.11 2.24 11.25
N ALA A 136 -8.52 2.41 9.99
CA ALA A 136 -9.88 2.16 9.54
C ALA A 136 -10.30 0.71 9.79
N ILE A 137 -9.48 -0.28 9.37
CA ILE A 137 -9.80 -1.69 9.59
C ILE A 137 -9.82 -2.06 11.06
N SER A 138 -8.95 -1.43 11.86
CA SER A 138 -8.88 -1.63 13.32
C SER A 138 -10.12 -1.11 14.06
N MET A 139 -10.81 -0.10 13.53
CA MET A 139 -12.09 0.36 14.08
C MET A 139 -13.21 -0.65 13.88
N VAL A 140 -13.17 -1.42 12.77
CA VAL A 140 -14.16 -2.45 12.46
C VAL A 140 -13.80 -3.78 13.12
N TYR A 141 -12.51 -4.12 13.13
CA TYR A 141 -11.96 -5.36 13.66
C TYR A 141 -10.81 -5.05 14.63
N PRO A 142 -11.10 -4.81 15.92
CA PRO A 142 -10.11 -4.39 16.92
C PRO A 142 -8.90 -5.32 17.06
N LEU A 143 -9.04 -6.60 16.69
CA LEU A 143 -7.92 -7.54 16.67
C LEU A 143 -6.78 -7.08 15.75
N PHE A 144 -7.08 -6.43 14.62
CA PHE A 144 -6.05 -5.89 13.71
C PHE A 144 -5.24 -4.76 14.35
N PHE A 145 -5.79 -4.06 15.34
CA PHE A 145 -5.04 -3.07 16.11
C PHE A 145 -3.95 -3.74 16.95
N ILE A 146 -4.32 -4.83 17.65
CA ILE A 146 -3.39 -5.61 18.48
C ILE A 146 -2.30 -6.21 17.59
N VAL A 147 -2.68 -6.83 16.47
CA VAL A 147 -1.71 -7.40 15.52
C VAL A 147 -0.81 -6.30 14.96
N GLY A 148 -1.38 -5.17 14.52
CA GLY A 148 -0.62 -4.05 13.96
C GLY A 148 0.40 -3.45 14.94
N ILE A 149 -0.01 -3.20 16.19
CA ILE A 149 0.91 -2.72 17.24
C ILE A 149 1.98 -3.75 17.54
N THR A 150 1.60 -5.02 17.64
CA THR A 150 2.54 -6.11 17.95
C THR A 150 3.60 -6.22 16.85
N THR A 151 3.18 -6.24 15.58
CA THR A 151 4.09 -6.22 14.43
C THR A 151 5.00 -4.99 14.47
N PHE A 152 4.44 -3.79 14.70
CA PHE A 152 5.22 -2.56 14.77
C PHE A 152 6.29 -2.61 15.87
N ILE A 153 5.93 -3.04 17.09
CA ILE A 153 6.86 -3.17 18.22
C ILE A 153 7.97 -4.18 17.88
N PHE A 154 7.61 -5.35 17.34
CA PHE A 154 8.62 -6.34 16.97
C PHE A 154 9.54 -5.86 15.86
N THR A 155 9.03 -5.12 14.87
CA THR A 155 9.87 -4.49 13.85
C THR A 155 10.84 -3.49 14.47
N LEU A 156 10.37 -2.63 15.39
CA LEU A 156 11.24 -1.69 16.11
C LEU A 156 12.34 -2.40 16.90
N LEU A 157 11.96 -3.44 17.65
CA LEU A 157 12.91 -4.23 18.43
C LEU A 157 13.92 -4.95 17.53
N TYR A 158 13.46 -5.57 16.45
CA TYR A 158 14.30 -6.28 15.49
C TYR A 158 15.36 -5.36 14.90
N PHE A 159 14.97 -4.21 14.34
CA PHE A 159 15.93 -3.27 13.74
C PHE A 159 16.90 -2.69 14.77
N ARG A 160 16.44 -2.40 16.00
CA ARG A 160 17.31 -1.89 17.05
C ARG A 160 18.31 -2.93 17.55
N MET A 161 17.88 -4.18 17.72
CA MET A 161 18.73 -5.25 18.27
C MET A 161 19.67 -5.85 17.24
N VAL A 162 19.23 -6.02 16.00
CA VAL A 162 19.98 -6.72 14.95
C VAL A 162 20.80 -5.76 14.10
N HIS A 163 20.22 -4.60 13.75
CA HIS A 163 20.84 -3.66 12.82
C HIS A 163 21.38 -2.41 13.49
N HIS A 164 21.08 -2.18 14.78
CA HIS A 164 21.47 -0.96 15.51
C HIS A 164 21.04 0.34 14.82
N VAL A 165 19.84 0.37 14.21
CA VAL A 165 19.26 1.54 13.52
C VAL A 165 17.95 1.98 14.19
N LEU A 166 17.71 3.30 14.26
CA LEU A 166 16.46 3.89 14.73
C LEU A 166 15.38 3.92 13.63
N TYR A 167 14.64 2.83 13.50
CA TYR A 167 13.45 2.75 12.65
C TYR A 167 12.31 3.69 13.17
N PRO A 168 11.51 4.36 12.31
CA PRO A 168 11.42 4.26 10.85
C PRO A 168 12.35 5.19 10.07
N SER A 169 13.35 5.79 10.71
CA SER A 169 14.34 6.60 9.99
C SER A 169 15.48 5.72 9.50
N LEU A 170 15.85 5.85 8.23
CA LEU A 170 17.04 5.21 7.65
C LEU A 170 18.32 6.00 7.95
N ARG A 171 18.30 6.89 8.95
CA ARG A 171 19.52 7.56 9.42
C ARG A 171 20.24 6.63 10.38
N SER A 172 21.48 6.28 10.07
CA SER A 172 22.35 5.65 11.06
C SER A 172 22.68 6.69 12.13
N ASP A 173 22.83 6.26 13.38
CA ASP A 173 23.21 7.11 14.53
C ASP A 173 24.63 7.71 14.40
N SER A 174 25.24 7.67 13.22
CA SER A 174 26.60 8.09 12.92
C SER A 174 26.70 9.23 11.90
N GLU A 175 25.59 9.93 11.62
CA GLU A 175 25.58 11.24 10.93
C GLU A 175 25.13 12.37 11.87
#